data_AF-A0A0Q6RT14-F1
#
_entry.id   AF-A0A0Q6RT14-F1
#
_cell.length_a   1.000
_cell.length_b   1.000
_cell.length_c   1.000
_cell.angle_alpha   90.00
_cell.angle_beta   90.00
_cell.angle_gamma   90.00
#
_symmetry.space_group_name_H-M   'P 1'
#
loop_
_entity.id
_entity.type
_entity.pdbx_description
1 polymer ?
#
loop_
_entity_poly.entity_id
_entity_poly.type
_entity_poly.pdbx_seq_one_letter_code
_entity_poly.pdbx_strand_id
1 'polypeptide(L)'
;MLRETFVIICRNWTVYLTVVVVLIALAIFDEHSGRTTSGGATSFVWSYIAMCVQGAVIHSETFSEAGKRSGFARSFPYFLKTAALLLAAIVISLPVFLVFPVAKGMSAGVFVFVATALIAYVLVLSLLGTWPTSNITGQGTSLVDALRRGTVRFFPTFGRLFVAIVLPLVLAVLLILVVSQFETSALLLVDGNPNILMLAVSAAAVFLQAASVSYVAVVLARVYISGERDSQEFGRAMA
;
A
#
# COMPACT_ATOMS: atom_id res chain seq x y z
N MET A 1 -5.88 -11.60 -11.43
CA MET A 1 -5.40 -10.62 -10.42
C MET A 1 -6.49 -10.33 -9.39
N LEU A 2 -7.65 -9.75 -9.74
CA LEU A 2 -8.72 -9.50 -8.76
C LEU A 2 -9.19 -10.76 -8.01
N ARG A 3 -9.51 -11.83 -8.74
CA ARG A 3 -9.87 -13.13 -8.14
C ARG A 3 -8.80 -13.66 -7.19
N GLU A 4 -7.54 -13.56 -7.60
CA GLU A 4 -6.39 -14.00 -6.81
C GLU A 4 -6.24 -13.18 -5.53
N THR A 5 -6.36 -11.85 -5.62
CA THR A 5 -6.38 -10.97 -4.45
C THR A 5 -7.49 -11.38 -3.48
N PHE A 6 -8.71 -11.62 -3.98
CA PHE A 6 -9.83 -12.04 -3.14
C PHE A 6 -9.57 -13.39 -2.47
N VAL A 7 -9.04 -14.38 -3.20
CA VAL A 7 -8.64 -15.68 -2.62
C VAL A 7 -7.60 -15.51 -1.53
N ILE A 8 -6.58 -14.65 -1.73
CA ILE A 8 -5.54 -14.38 -0.72
C ILE A 8 -6.15 -13.72 0.51
N ILE A 9 -7.05 -12.76 0.34
CA ILE A 9 -7.75 -12.10 1.46
C ILE A 9 -8.57 -13.12 2.25
N CYS A 10 -9.43 -13.89 1.58
CA CYS A 10 -10.28 -14.88 2.24
C CYS A 10 -9.46 -15.96 2.95
N ARG A 11 -8.37 -16.44 2.34
CA ARG A 11 -7.50 -17.47 2.93
C ARG A 11 -6.76 -16.96 4.18
N ASN A 12 -6.48 -15.67 4.26
CA ASN A 12 -5.74 -15.06 5.38
C ASN A 12 -6.57 -14.03 6.15
N TRP A 13 -7.90 -14.21 6.21
CA TRP A 13 -8.83 -13.19 6.73
C TRP A 13 -8.52 -12.73 8.16
N THR A 14 -7.98 -13.62 9.00
CA THR A 14 -7.57 -13.32 10.38
C THR A 14 -6.52 -12.21 10.42
N VAL A 15 -5.54 -12.24 9.52
CA VAL A 15 -4.50 -11.20 9.43
C VAL A 15 -5.10 -9.86 9.01
N TYR A 16 -6.04 -9.86 8.07
CA TYR A 16 -6.74 -8.62 7.66
C TYR A 16 -7.59 -8.05 8.80
N LEU A 17 -8.28 -8.90 9.56
CA LEU A 17 -9.03 -8.47 10.74
C LEU A 17 -8.08 -7.84 11.78
N THR A 18 -6.96 -8.49 12.08
CA THR A 18 -5.95 -7.94 13.01
C THR A 18 -5.43 -6.59 12.53
N VAL A 19 -5.12 -6.46 11.24
CA VAL A 19 -4.67 -5.18 10.65
C VAL A 19 -5.71 -4.10 10.83
N VAL A 20 -6.98 -4.38 10.51
CA VAL A 20 -8.06 -3.40 10.67
C VAL A 20 -8.17 -2.95 12.12
N VAL A 21 -8.18 -3.89 13.07
CA VAL A 21 -8.24 -3.57 14.51
C VAL A 21 -7.04 -2.73 14.95
N VAL A 22 -5.82 -3.09 14.55
CA VAL A 22 -4.59 -2.35 14.91
C VAL A 22 -4.61 -0.93 14.34
N LEU A 23 -5.01 -0.75 13.08
CA LEU A 23 -5.04 0.57 12.45
C LEU A 23 -6.15 1.46 13.02
N ILE A 24 -7.31 0.89 13.37
CA ILE A 24 -8.35 1.63 14.11
C ILE A 24 -7.85 2.04 15.50
N ALA A 25 -7.17 1.14 16.21
CA ALA A 25 -6.61 1.46 17.52
C ALA A 25 -5.55 2.58 17.44
N LEU A 26 -4.71 2.57 16.39
CA LEU A 26 -3.76 3.64 16.13
C LEU A 26 -4.44 4.97 15.80
N ALA A 27 -5.53 4.95 15.03
CA ALA A 27 -6.30 6.16 14.74
C ALA A 27 -6.94 6.76 16.00
N ILE A 28 -7.51 5.92 16.85
CA ILE A 28 -8.03 6.31 18.18
C ILE A 28 -6.92 6.90 19.05
N PHE A 29 -5.73 6.31 19.03
CA PHE A 29 -4.58 6.79 19.80
C PHE A 29 -4.09 8.17 19.32
N ASP A 30 -4.01 8.39 18.01
CA ASP A 30 -3.67 9.68 17.43
C ASP A 30 -4.70 10.75 17.83
N GLU A 31 -6.00 10.41 17.80
CA GLU A 31 -7.08 11.29 18.23
C GLU A 31 -6.98 11.64 19.73
N HIS A 32 -6.76 10.63 20.57
CA HIS A 32 -6.63 10.82 22.02
C HIS A 32 -5.38 11.61 22.42
N SER A 33 -4.27 11.41 21.71
CA SER A 33 -3.01 12.13 21.97
C SER A 33 -2.99 13.54 21.39
N GLY A 34 -3.94 13.89 20.51
CA GLY A 34 -3.95 15.14 19.75
C GLY A 34 -2.74 15.30 18.80
N ARG A 35 -2.03 14.21 18.50
CA ARG A 35 -0.84 14.20 17.65
C ARG A 35 -0.94 13.11 16.60
N THR A 36 -0.56 13.42 15.36
CA THR A 36 -0.49 12.45 14.26
C THR A 36 0.86 11.73 14.28
N THR A 37 0.99 10.69 15.11
CA THR A 37 2.24 9.93 15.28
C THR A 37 2.21 8.55 14.63
N SER A 38 1.03 8.03 14.29
CA SER A 38 0.87 6.68 13.76
C SER A 38 1.33 6.46 12.31
N GLY A 39 1.64 7.53 11.56
CA GLY A 39 1.93 7.44 10.11
C GLY A 39 3.04 6.44 9.75
N GLY A 40 4.10 6.38 10.56
CA GLY A 40 5.19 5.41 10.39
C GLY A 40 4.74 3.97 10.63
N ALA A 41 3.98 3.73 11.71
CA ALA A 41 3.44 2.42 12.04
C ALA A 41 2.46 1.93 10.95
N THR A 42 1.57 2.79 10.49
CA THR A 42 0.63 2.52 9.39
C THR A 42 1.36 2.14 8.10
N SER A 43 2.41 2.90 7.73
CA SER A 43 3.24 2.61 6.55
C SER A 43 3.95 1.26 6.66
N PHE A 44 4.42 0.91 7.86
CA PHE A 44 5.04 -0.38 8.13
C PHE A 44 4.04 -1.53 7.99
N VAL A 45 2.84 -1.40 8.57
CA VAL A 45 1.75 -2.40 8.46
C VAL A 45 1.39 -2.63 6.99
N TRP A 46 1.22 -1.58 6.19
CA TRP A 46 0.93 -1.72 4.76
C TRP A 46 2.05 -2.41 3.99
N SER A 47 3.30 -2.04 4.28
CA SER A 47 4.47 -2.67 3.66
C SER A 47 4.57 -4.16 4.03
N TYR A 48 4.26 -4.51 5.28
CA TYR A 48 4.27 -5.89 5.75
C TYR A 48 3.20 -6.73 5.04
N ILE A 49 1.97 -6.21 4.91
CA ILE A 49 0.91 -6.88 4.15
C ILE A 49 1.32 -7.07 2.69
N ALA A 50 1.85 -6.02 2.06
CA ALA A 50 2.31 -6.11 0.68
C ALA A 50 3.38 -7.20 0.49
N MET A 51 4.34 -7.28 1.42
CA MET A 51 5.37 -8.32 1.42
C MET A 51 4.77 -9.72 1.55
N CYS A 52 3.86 -9.93 2.53
CA CYS A 52 3.19 -11.21 2.75
C CYS A 52 2.37 -11.65 1.52
N VAL A 53 1.64 -10.72 0.90
CA VAL A 53 0.89 -10.99 -0.33
C VAL A 53 1.82 -11.34 -1.48
N GLN A 54 2.91 -10.59 -1.68
CA GLN A 54 3.88 -10.90 -2.73
C GLN A 54 4.54 -12.26 -2.52
N GLY A 55 4.93 -12.59 -1.29
CA GLY A 55 5.46 -13.91 -0.94
C GLY A 55 4.45 -15.03 -1.19
N ALA A 56 3.19 -14.84 -0.80
CA ALA A 56 2.11 -15.79 -1.05
C ALA A 56 1.84 -16.02 -2.54
N VAL A 57 1.97 -14.99 -3.39
CA VAL A 57 1.82 -15.12 -4.85
C VAL A 57 3.01 -15.83 -5.47
N ILE A 58 4.23 -15.50 -5.04
CA ILE A 58 5.46 -16.06 -5.61
C ILE A 58 5.59 -17.54 -5.24
N HIS A 59 5.44 -17.87 -3.96
CA HIS A 59 5.63 -19.24 -3.46
C HIS A 59 4.33 -20.07 -3.44
N SER A 60 3.18 -19.47 -3.79
CA SER A 60 1.84 -20.12 -3.72
C SER A 60 1.43 -20.55 -2.30
N GLU A 61 2.04 -19.97 -1.27
CA GLU A 61 1.92 -20.36 0.14
C GLU A 61 1.02 -19.42 0.97
N THR A 62 0.70 -19.82 2.21
CA THR A 62 -0.01 -18.98 3.19
C THR A 62 0.91 -17.95 3.84
N PHE A 63 0.36 -16.92 4.50
CA PHE A 63 1.20 -15.90 5.19
C PHE A 63 2.04 -16.48 6.32
N SER A 64 1.53 -17.53 7.01
CA SER A 64 2.26 -18.23 8.07
C SER A 64 3.54 -18.89 7.54
N GLU A 65 3.46 -19.49 6.37
CA GLU A 65 4.61 -20.14 5.72
C GLU A 65 5.58 -19.11 5.13
N ALA A 66 5.07 -18.05 4.50
CA ALA A 66 5.88 -16.94 4.02
C ALA A 66 6.69 -16.26 5.16
N GLY A 67 6.08 -16.12 6.34
CA GLY A 67 6.74 -15.61 7.54
C GLY A 67 7.84 -16.53 8.08
N LYS A 68 7.66 -17.86 7.99
CA LYS A 68 8.68 -18.83 8.40
C LYS A 68 9.91 -18.82 7.49
N ARG A 69 9.73 -18.58 6.18
CA ARG A 69 10.83 -18.47 5.20
C ARG A 69 11.63 -17.17 5.33
N SER A 70 11.06 -16.13 5.92
CA SER A 70 11.64 -14.78 5.97
C SER A 70 11.73 -14.23 7.39
N GLY A 71 12.90 -14.39 8.03
CA GLY A 71 13.19 -13.71 9.29
C GLY A 71 13.22 -12.18 9.12
N PHE A 72 12.94 -11.42 10.20
CA PHE A 72 12.85 -9.96 10.16
C PHE A 72 14.07 -9.28 9.50
N ALA A 73 15.29 -9.77 9.80
CA ALA A 73 16.53 -9.25 9.19
C ALA A 73 16.58 -9.45 7.66
N ARG A 74 16.02 -10.55 7.16
CA ARG A 74 15.96 -10.85 5.72
C ARG A 74 14.89 -10.02 5.01
N SER A 75 13.84 -9.64 5.74
CA SER A 75 12.76 -8.79 5.25
C SER A 75 13.08 -7.29 5.35
N PHE A 76 14.02 -6.88 6.19
CA PHE A 76 14.39 -5.46 6.39
C PHE A 76 14.72 -4.70 5.08
N PRO A 77 15.50 -5.26 4.14
CA PRO A 77 15.77 -4.62 2.85
C PRO A 77 14.51 -4.37 2.02
N TYR A 78 13.45 -5.17 2.17
CA TYR A 78 12.15 -4.93 1.52
C TYR A 78 11.56 -3.59 1.96
N PHE A 79 11.49 -3.37 3.27
CA PHE A 79 10.93 -2.14 3.84
C PHE A 79 11.74 -0.91 3.44
N LEU A 80 13.08 -1.00 3.44
CA LEU A 80 13.93 0.09 2.98
C LEU A 80 13.68 0.43 1.52
N LYS A 81 13.55 -0.56 0.64
CA LYS A 81 13.25 -0.33 -0.78
C LYS A 81 11.87 0.28 -0.96
N THR A 82 10.85 -0.20 -0.25
CA THR A 82 9.50 0.38 -0.29
C THR A 82 9.50 1.83 0.19
N ALA A 83 10.21 2.13 1.29
CA ALA A 83 10.38 3.49 1.78
C ALA A 83 11.13 4.39 0.77
N ALA A 84 12.18 3.87 0.12
CA ALA A 84 12.90 4.59 -0.91
C ALA A 84 12.00 4.93 -2.13
N LEU A 85 11.11 4.02 -2.54
CA LEU A 85 10.15 4.31 -3.61
C LEU A 85 9.14 5.39 -3.22
N LEU A 86 8.66 5.36 -1.97
CA LEU A 86 7.77 6.40 -1.45
C LEU A 86 8.48 7.77 -1.40
N LEU A 87 9.72 7.81 -0.88
CA LEU A 87 10.54 9.02 -0.86
C LEU A 87 10.83 9.55 -2.26
N ALA A 88 11.13 8.67 -3.22
CA ALA A 88 11.32 9.07 -4.61
C ALA A 88 10.07 9.75 -5.18
N ALA A 89 8.88 9.21 -4.91
CA ALA A 89 7.62 9.82 -5.34
C ALA A 89 7.39 11.20 -4.72
N ILE A 90 7.71 11.37 -3.43
CA ILE A 90 7.63 12.67 -2.74
C ILE A 90 8.61 13.67 -3.36
N VAL A 91 9.86 13.26 -3.60
CA VAL A 91 10.87 14.14 -4.22
C VAL A 91 10.44 14.58 -5.62
N ILE A 92 9.86 13.68 -6.40
CA ILE A 92 9.32 14.00 -7.74
C ILE A 92 8.16 14.99 -7.67
N SER A 93 7.35 14.98 -6.60
CA SER A 93 6.22 15.90 -6.44
C SER A 93 6.59 17.25 -5.81
N LEU A 94 7.79 17.41 -5.23
CA LEU A 94 8.24 18.65 -4.59
C LEU A 94 8.17 19.91 -5.50
N PRO A 95 8.50 19.87 -6.81
CA PRO A 95 8.42 21.06 -7.67
C PRO A 95 7.04 21.72 -7.69
N VAL A 96 5.97 20.97 -7.39
CA VAL A 96 4.60 21.52 -7.30
C VAL A 96 4.48 22.57 -6.19
N PHE A 97 5.20 22.41 -5.07
CA PHE A 97 5.20 23.39 -3.98
C PHE A 97 5.85 24.73 -4.38
N LEU A 98 6.77 24.71 -5.34
CA LEU A 98 7.40 25.94 -5.84
C LEU A 98 6.42 26.75 -6.70
N VAL A 99 5.44 26.10 -7.33
CA VAL A 99 4.46 26.72 -8.23
C VAL A 99 3.16 27.10 -7.51
N PHE A 100 2.76 26.31 -6.51
CA PHE A 100 1.55 26.55 -5.70
C PHE A 100 1.93 26.79 -4.24
N PRO A 101 2.24 28.03 -3.85
CA PRO A 101 2.55 28.34 -2.46
C PRO A 101 1.37 28.01 -1.56
N VAL A 102 1.64 27.30 -0.46
CA VAL A 102 0.63 26.90 0.52
C VAL A 102 0.16 28.15 1.26
N ALA A 103 -0.94 28.75 0.82
CA ALA A 103 -1.66 29.73 1.61
C ALA A 103 -2.28 29.05 2.85
N LYS A 104 -2.38 29.77 3.98
CA LYS A 104 -2.92 29.23 5.24
C LYS A 104 -4.31 28.62 5.03
N GLY A 105 -4.42 27.30 5.20
CA GLY A 105 -5.64 26.52 5.03
C GLY A 105 -5.42 25.24 4.21
N MET A 106 -6.48 24.45 3.99
CA MET A 106 -6.49 23.37 3.01
C MET A 106 -6.53 23.99 1.61
N SER A 107 -5.40 24.59 1.22
CA SER A 107 -5.29 25.31 -0.05
C SER A 107 -5.35 24.33 -1.22
N ALA A 108 -5.83 24.79 -2.37
CA ALA A 108 -5.78 24.01 -3.62
C ALA A 108 -4.37 23.42 -3.88
N GLY A 109 -3.31 24.09 -3.42
CA GLY A 109 -1.95 23.58 -3.47
C GLY A 109 -1.73 22.25 -2.73
N VAL A 110 -2.34 22.04 -1.56
CA VAL A 110 -2.26 20.76 -0.83
C VAL A 110 -2.95 19.64 -1.62
N PHE A 111 -4.13 19.93 -2.18
CA PHE A 111 -4.84 18.95 -3.00
C PHE A 111 -4.06 18.59 -4.27
N VAL A 112 -3.53 19.58 -4.99
CA VAL A 112 -2.70 19.37 -6.18
C VAL A 112 -1.42 18.61 -5.82
N PHE A 113 -0.81 18.90 -4.67
CA PHE A 113 0.35 18.17 -4.18
C PHE A 113 0.02 16.70 -3.92
N VAL A 114 -1.04 16.41 -3.17
CA VAL A 114 -1.46 15.03 -2.88
C VAL A 114 -1.77 14.27 -4.16
N ALA A 115 -2.51 14.89 -5.09
CA ALA A 115 -2.81 14.29 -6.39
C ALA A 115 -1.52 14.01 -7.19
N THR A 116 -0.59 14.95 -7.23
CA THR A 116 0.69 14.77 -7.94
C THR A 116 1.56 13.72 -7.28
N ALA A 117 1.64 13.70 -5.94
CA ALA A 117 2.37 12.69 -5.18
C ALA A 117 1.81 11.29 -5.42
N LEU A 118 0.48 11.14 -5.49
CA LEU A 118 -0.16 9.86 -5.83
C LEU A 118 0.17 9.42 -7.25
N ILE A 119 0.08 10.32 -8.23
CA ILE A 119 0.44 10.01 -9.63
C ILE A 119 1.93 9.63 -9.73
N ALA A 120 2.81 10.43 -9.11
CA ALA A 120 4.25 10.14 -9.05
C ALA A 120 4.52 8.79 -8.39
N TYR A 121 3.79 8.45 -7.32
CA TYR A 121 3.93 7.17 -6.65
C TYR A 121 3.49 6.00 -7.53
N VAL A 122 2.37 6.14 -8.24
CA VAL A 122 1.92 5.13 -9.22
C VAL A 122 2.95 4.96 -10.34
N LEU A 123 3.54 6.05 -10.85
CA LEU A 123 4.59 6.03 -11.86
C LEU A 123 5.86 5.31 -11.36
N VAL A 124 6.30 5.64 -10.14
CA VAL A 124 7.46 5.02 -9.52
C VAL A 124 7.20 3.53 -9.29
N LEU A 125 6.02 3.15 -8.80
CA LEU A 125 5.66 1.75 -8.61
C LEU A 125 5.51 0.98 -9.92
N SER A 126 4.99 1.59 -10.99
CA SER A 126 4.85 0.89 -12.28
C SER A 126 6.20 0.59 -12.93
N LEU A 127 7.21 1.44 -12.72
CA LEU A 127 8.56 1.25 -13.23
C LEU A 127 9.45 0.41 -12.30
N LEU A 128 9.40 0.68 -10.99
CA LEU A 128 10.36 0.17 -10.02
C LEU A 128 9.72 -0.66 -8.90
N GLY A 129 8.40 -0.85 -8.90
CA GLY A 129 7.68 -1.56 -7.84
C GLY A 129 8.02 -3.05 -7.72
N THR A 130 8.71 -3.63 -8.71
CA THR A 130 9.28 -4.99 -8.59
C THR A 130 10.58 -5.04 -7.79
N TRP A 131 11.18 -3.88 -7.49
CA TRP A 131 12.45 -3.79 -6.76
C TRP A 131 12.35 -4.29 -5.30
N PRO A 132 11.32 -3.93 -4.51
CA PRO A 132 11.11 -4.56 -3.21
C PRO A 132 10.79 -6.06 -3.37
N THR A 133 9.92 -6.42 -4.32
CA THR A 133 9.51 -7.81 -4.58
C THR A 133 10.69 -8.75 -4.84
N SER A 134 11.71 -8.29 -5.56
CA SER A 134 12.93 -9.04 -5.84
C SER A 134 13.70 -9.49 -4.60
N ASN A 135 13.54 -8.83 -3.45
CA ASN A 135 14.19 -9.24 -2.19
C ASN A 135 13.55 -10.49 -1.57
N ILE A 136 12.31 -10.80 -1.92
CA ILE A 136 11.61 -11.98 -1.39
C ILE A 136 12.28 -13.25 -1.90
N THR A 137 12.66 -13.26 -3.18
CA THR A 137 13.37 -14.36 -3.86
C THR A 137 14.89 -14.21 -3.78
N GLY A 138 15.40 -12.99 -3.64
CA GLY A 138 16.83 -12.67 -3.69
C GLY A 138 17.40 -12.59 -5.11
N GLN A 139 16.56 -12.60 -6.15
CA GLN A 139 16.99 -12.61 -7.56
C GLN A 139 16.71 -11.28 -8.26
N GLY A 140 17.66 -10.81 -9.08
CA GLY A 140 17.53 -9.55 -9.81
C GLY A 140 17.27 -8.37 -8.88
N THR A 141 18.02 -8.25 -7.79
CA THR A 141 17.76 -7.26 -6.73
C THR A 141 18.20 -5.84 -7.06
N SER A 142 18.78 -5.63 -8.25
CA SER A 142 19.24 -4.33 -8.72
C SER A 142 18.08 -3.44 -9.17
N LEU A 143 18.29 -2.12 -9.11
CA LEU A 143 17.34 -1.13 -9.64
C LEU A 143 17.17 -1.26 -11.17
N VAL A 144 18.25 -1.59 -11.87
CA VAL A 144 18.25 -1.74 -13.33
C VAL A 144 17.36 -2.91 -13.75
N ASP A 145 17.44 -4.04 -13.04
CA ASP A 145 16.59 -5.19 -13.29
C ASP A 145 15.12 -4.87 -13.01
N ALA A 146 14.84 -4.13 -11.93
CA ALA A 146 13.49 -3.67 -11.63
C ALA A 146 12.94 -2.77 -12.75
N LEU A 147 13.72 -1.80 -13.21
CA LEU A 147 13.35 -0.90 -14.29
C LEU A 147 13.09 -1.67 -15.59
N ARG A 148 13.98 -2.60 -15.96
CA ARG A 148 13.80 -3.47 -17.14
C ARG A 148 12.50 -4.25 -17.08
N ARG A 149 12.13 -4.79 -15.90
CA ARG A 149 10.85 -5.50 -15.69
C ARG A 149 9.65 -4.56 -15.80
N GLY A 150 9.76 -3.34 -15.27
CA GLY A 150 8.70 -2.34 -15.31
C GLY A 150 8.44 -1.75 -16.69
N THR A 151 9.49 -1.43 -17.46
CA THR A 151 9.36 -0.77 -18.78
C THR A 151 8.61 -1.62 -19.80
N VAL A 152 8.85 -2.94 -19.81
CA VAL A 152 8.22 -3.88 -20.77
C VAL A 152 6.69 -3.90 -20.64
N ARG A 153 6.16 -3.68 -19.42
CA ARG A 153 4.71 -3.73 -19.14
C ARG A 153 4.21 -2.45 -18.48
N PHE A 154 4.85 -1.32 -18.78
CA PHE A 154 4.60 -0.06 -18.09
C PHE A 154 3.12 0.34 -18.13
N PHE A 155 2.54 0.54 -19.32
CA PHE A 155 1.15 1.01 -19.46
C PHE A 155 0.09 0.13 -18.78
N PRO A 156 0.05 -1.21 -18.99
CA PRO A 156 -0.95 -2.04 -18.31
C PRO A 156 -0.71 -2.10 -16.79
N THR A 157 0.54 -1.99 -16.34
CA THR A 157 0.86 -1.98 -14.90
C THR A 157 0.44 -0.66 -14.28
N PHE A 158 0.79 0.47 -14.91
CA PHE A 158 0.41 1.82 -14.50
C PHE A 158 -1.11 1.95 -14.37
N GLY A 159 -1.88 1.56 -15.39
CA GLY A 159 -3.35 1.64 -15.33
C GLY A 159 -3.94 0.81 -14.19
N ARG A 160 -3.43 -0.41 -13.96
CA ARG A 160 -3.88 -1.27 -12.85
C ARG A 160 -3.55 -0.67 -11.48
N LEU A 161 -2.33 -0.16 -11.31
CA LEU A 161 -1.89 0.46 -10.06
C LEU A 161 -2.62 1.77 -9.80
N PHE A 162 -2.86 2.57 -10.83
CA PHE A 162 -3.64 3.80 -10.75
C PHE A 162 -5.04 3.54 -10.23
N VAL A 163 -5.78 2.62 -10.88
CA VAL A 163 -7.13 2.25 -10.43
C VAL A 163 -7.08 1.67 -9.02
N ALA A 164 -6.11 0.81 -8.72
CA ALA A 164 -5.99 0.17 -7.42
C ALA A 164 -5.76 1.18 -6.29
N ILE A 165 -5.01 2.26 -6.52
CA ILE A 165 -4.70 3.27 -5.51
C ILE A 165 -5.78 4.37 -5.44
N VAL A 166 -6.26 4.85 -6.59
CA VAL A 166 -7.20 5.98 -6.65
C VAL A 166 -8.63 5.55 -6.29
N LEU A 167 -9.10 4.39 -6.75
CA LEU A 167 -10.48 3.97 -6.51
C LEU A 167 -10.81 3.83 -5.00
N PRO A 168 -10.00 3.15 -4.16
CA PRO A 168 -10.22 3.11 -2.72
C PRO A 168 -10.25 4.48 -2.06
N LEU A 169 -9.39 5.40 -2.50
CA LEU A 169 -9.33 6.75 -1.96
C LEU A 169 -10.64 7.49 -2.25
N VAL A 170 -11.11 7.44 -3.49
CA VAL A 170 -12.39 8.04 -3.89
C VAL A 170 -13.55 7.42 -3.10
N LEU A 171 -13.58 6.09 -2.98
CA LEU A 171 -14.61 5.39 -2.21
C LEU A 171 -14.57 5.74 -0.72
N ALA A 172 -13.40 5.86 -0.11
CA ALA A 172 -13.26 6.27 1.29
C ALA A 172 -13.76 7.71 1.50
N VAL A 173 -13.41 8.64 0.60
CA VAL A 173 -13.92 10.02 0.65
C VAL A 173 -15.45 10.05 0.51
N LEU A 174 -16.01 9.28 -0.44
CA LEU A 174 -17.46 9.19 -0.61
C LEU A 174 -18.15 8.62 0.64
N LEU A 175 -17.58 7.59 1.28
CA LEU A 175 -18.11 7.05 2.53
C LEU A 175 -18.15 8.10 3.64
N ILE A 176 -17.06 8.87 3.80
CA ILE A 176 -17.00 9.96 4.79
C ILE A 176 -18.04 11.05 4.47
N LEU A 177 -18.17 11.45 3.20
CA LEU A 177 -19.15 12.45 2.77
C LEU A 177 -20.58 12.01 3.05
N VAL A 178 -20.93 10.74 2.77
CA VAL A 178 -22.26 10.19 3.06
C VAL A 178 -22.53 10.21 4.56
N VAL A 179 -21.57 9.77 5.38
CA VAL A 179 -21.73 9.71 6.83
C VAL A 179 -21.85 11.10 7.45
N SER A 180 -21.15 12.09 6.91
CA SER A 180 -21.26 13.48 7.37
C SER A 180 -22.66 14.09 7.19
N GLN A 181 -23.54 13.47 6.40
CA GLN A 181 -24.95 13.89 6.31
C GLN A 181 -25.79 13.41 7.51
N PHE A 182 -25.31 12.39 8.22
CA PHE A 182 -26.02 11.77 9.35
C PHE A 182 -25.40 12.09 10.71
N GLU A 183 -24.12 12.47 10.72
CA GLU A 183 -23.34 12.75 11.93
C GLU A 183 -22.82 14.18 11.93
N THR A 184 -22.94 14.86 13.07
CA THR A 184 -22.41 16.21 13.27
C THR A 184 -20.91 16.24 13.54
N SER A 185 -20.29 15.09 13.85
CA SER A 185 -18.86 14.99 14.17
C SER A 185 -18.15 13.96 13.31
N ALA A 186 -16.99 14.33 12.76
CA ALA A 186 -16.10 13.44 12.01
C ALA A 186 -15.14 12.63 12.91
N LEU A 187 -15.25 12.79 14.23
CA LEU A 187 -14.36 12.20 15.22
C LEU A 187 -14.74 10.75 15.52
N LEU A 188 -13.74 9.91 15.81
CA LEU A 188 -13.97 8.53 16.26
C LEU A 188 -14.48 8.50 17.70
N LEU A 189 -14.13 9.52 18.49
CA LEU A 189 -14.59 9.73 19.84
C LEU A 189 -15.32 11.07 19.94
N VAL A 190 -16.60 11.02 20.32
CA VAL A 190 -17.39 12.22 20.62
C VAL A 190 -17.55 12.28 22.13
N ASP A 191 -16.97 13.31 22.75
CA ASP A 191 -16.99 13.51 24.21
C ASP A 191 -16.47 12.29 25.01
N GLY A 192 -15.48 11.59 24.47
CA GLY A 192 -14.90 10.39 25.07
C GLY A 192 -15.70 9.10 24.86
N ASN A 193 -16.86 9.17 24.19
CA ASN A 193 -17.65 7.99 23.81
C ASN A 193 -17.37 7.59 22.36
N PRO A 194 -17.30 6.28 22.05
CA PRO A 194 -17.04 5.80 20.70
C PRO A 194 -18.19 6.15 19.76
N ASN A 195 -17.90 6.85 18.66
CA ASN A 195 -18.83 7.00 17.55
C ASN A 195 -18.86 5.71 16.73
N ILE A 196 -19.83 4.84 17.03
CA ILE A 196 -19.94 3.50 16.42
C ILE A 196 -20.04 3.59 14.90
N LEU A 197 -20.77 4.58 14.36
CA LEU A 197 -20.93 4.75 12.92
C LEU A 197 -19.61 5.15 12.26
N MET A 198 -18.90 6.13 12.83
CA MET A 198 -17.59 6.56 12.31
C MET A 198 -16.54 5.46 12.42
N LEU A 199 -16.57 4.67 13.49
CA LEU A 199 -15.71 3.50 13.66
C LEU A 199 -15.98 2.44 12.60
N ALA A 200 -17.24 2.13 12.32
CA ALA A 200 -17.61 1.17 11.29
C ALA A 200 -17.15 1.63 9.89
N VAL A 201 -17.34 2.91 9.59
CA VAL A 201 -16.93 3.52 8.30
C VAL A 201 -15.42 3.53 8.16
N SER A 202 -14.71 3.89 9.22
CA SER A 202 -13.25 3.86 9.26
C SER A 202 -12.72 2.43 9.09
N ALA A 203 -13.35 1.44 9.73
CA ALA A 203 -12.98 0.05 9.58
C ALA A 203 -13.19 -0.43 8.14
N ALA A 204 -14.30 -0.05 7.50
CA ALA A 204 -14.56 -0.33 6.10
C ALA A 204 -13.53 0.33 5.17
N ALA A 205 -13.17 1.58 5.43
CA ALA A 205 -12.15 2.31 4.66
C ALA A 205 -10.76 1.66 4.81
N VAL A 206 -10.37 1.27 6.03
CA VAL A 206 -9.11 0.56 6.28
C VAL A 206 -9.10 -0.80 5.58
N PHE A 207 -10.21 -1.55 5.62
CA PHE A 207 -10.31 -2.82 4.91
C PHE A 207 -10.19 -2.64 3.39
N LEU A 208 -10.81 -1.61 2.83
CA LEU A 208 -10.71 -1.28 1.42
C LEU A 208 -9.27 -0.91 1.01
N GLN A 209 -8.55 -0.18 1.87
CA GLN A 209 -7.12 0.09 1.69
C GLN A 209 -6.29 -1.20 1.76
N ALA A 210 -6.59 -2.11 2.69
CA ALA A 210 -5.92 -3.41 2.77
C ALA A 210 -6.11 -4.24 1.50
N ALA A 211 -7.33 -4.26 0.95
CA ALA A 211 -7.64 -4.93 -0.30
C ALA A 211 -6.89 -4.31 -1.48
N SER A 212 -6.78 -2.98 -1.52
CA SER A 212 -6.01 -2.22 -2.50
C SER A 212 -4.52 -2.55 -2.47
N VAL A 213 -3.89 -2.45 -1.29
CA VAL A 213 -2.47 -2.79 -1.08
C VAL A 213 -2.20 -4.22 -1.54
N SER A 214 -3.12 -5.14 -1.24
CA SER A 214 -3.02 -6.53 -1.65
C SER A 214 -3.15 -6.71 -3.16
N TYR A 215 -4.03 -5.95 -3.81
CA TYR A 215 -4.12 -5.97 -5.27
C TYR A 215 -2.84 -5.43 -5.93
N VAL A 216 -2.31 -4.30 -5.45
CA VAL A 216 -1.03 -3.73 -5.89
C VAL A 216 0.09 -4.76 -5.74
N ALA A 217 0.17 -5.41 -4.58
CA ALA A 217 1.13 -6.46 -4.30
C ALA A 217 1.02 -7.64 -5.28
N VAL A 218 -0.19 -8.12 -5.58
CA VAL A 218 -0.44 -9.17 -6.59
C VAL A 218 0.02 -8.73 -7.98
N VAL A 219 -0.31 -7.50 -8.40
CA VAL A 219 0.11 -6.97 -9.71
C VAL A 219 1.63 -6.96 -9.82
N LEU A 220 2.33 -6.41 -8.83
CA LEU A 220 3.79 -6.33 -8.81
C LEU A 220 4.45 -7.70 -8.76
N ALA A 221 3.94 -8.65 -7.96
CA ALA A 221 4.42 -10.03 -7.94
C ALA A 221 4.27 -10.71 -9.30
N ARG A 222 3.14 -10.53 -9.98
CA ARG A 222 2.91 -11.11 -11.31
C ARG A 222 3.79 -10.48 -12.39
N VAL A 223 4.07 -9.19 -12.30
CA VAL A 223 5.05 -8.53 -13.20
C VAL A 223 6.45 -9.09 -12.94
N TYR A 224 6.85 -9.22 -11.68
CA TYR A 224 8.13 -9.82 -11.29
C TYR A 224 8.28 -11.24 -11.83
N ILE A 225 7.33 -12.14 -11.55
CA ILE A 225 7.35 -13.54 -12.04
C ILE A 225 7.40 -13.60 -13.56
N SER A 226 6.67 -12.72 -14.25
CA SER A 226 6.69 -12.68 -15.72
C SER A 226 8.03 -12.23 -16.29
N GLY A 227 8.76 -11.38 -15.57
CA GLY A 227 10.09 -10.90 -15.98
C GLY A 227 11.22 -11.89 -15.69
N GLU A 228 11.04 -12.77 -14.70
CA GLU A 228 12.03 -13.80 -14.32
C GLU A 228 11.75 -15.17 -14.93
N ARG A 229 10.61 -15.38 -15.60
CA ARG A 229 10.23 -16.70 -16.16
C ARG A 229 11.24 -17.27 -17.16
N ASP A 230 12.04 -16.42 -17.78
CA ASP A 230 13.06 -16.80 -18.76
C ASP A 230 14.46 -17.02 -18.13
N SER A 231 14.65 -16.77 -16.83
CA SER A 231 15.93 -17.02 -16.15
C SER A 231 15.98 -18.45 -15.58
N GLN A 232 16.99 -19.24 -15.98
CA GLN A 232 17.17 -20.62 -15.51
C GLN A 232 17.31 -20.74 -13.98
N GLU A 233 17.68 -19.65 -13.30
CA GLU A 233 17.81 -19.57 -11.86
C GLU A 233 16.47 -19.45 -11.12
N PHE A 234 15.42 -18.93 -11.77
CA PHE A 234 14.10 -18.78 -11.16
C PHE A 234 13.44 -20.14 -10.89
N GLY A 235 13.65 -21.11 -11.78
CA GLY A 235 13.19 -22.49 -11.58
C GLY A 235 13.82 -23.19 -10.37
N ARG A 236 15.06 -22.85 -10.02
CA ARG A 236 15.75 -23.42 -8.84
C ARG A 236 15.36 -22.75 -7.52
N ALA A 237 14.96 -21.47 -7.54
CA ALA A 237 14.49 -20.76 -6.35
C ALA A 237 13.02 -21.05 -5.99
N MET A 238 12.26 -21.59 -6.95
CA MET A 238 10.87 -22.01 -6.79
C MET A 238 10.73 -23.49 -6.36
N ALA A 239 11.78 -24.29 -6.53
CA ALA A 239 11.87 -25.69 -6.10
C ALA A 239 12.31 -25.79 -4.63
#